data_AF-A0A9N8D6X9-F1
#
_entry.id   AF-A0A9N8D6X9-F1
#
_cell.length_a   1.000
_cell.length_b   1.000
_cell.length_c   1.000
_cell.angle_alpha   90.00
_cell.angle_beta   90.00
_cell.angle_gamma   90.00
#
_symmetry.space_group_name_H-M   'P 1'
#
loop_
_entity.id
_entity.type
_entity.pdbx_description
1 polymer ?
#
loop_
_entity_poly.entity_id
_entity_poly.type
_entity_poly.pdbx_seq_one_letter_code
_entity_poly.pdbx_strand_id
1 'polypeptide(L)'
;MVAPLNQRNAHPRDESVTFEAEGHRYLIQGSSEGVISVTTLLGEFFPKFDPDAVIDKYYTRWQQNSYKKPECYNKTKDEIKEMWRADGDKAKEEGTRLHQAIEAYYNNDEEVEYDQSRKEWKQFQAFQEEHKLEAYRTEMILWSSKHKLGG
;
A
#
# COMPACT_ATOMS: atom_id res chain seq x y z
N MET A 1 21.96 11.90 15.46
CA MET A 1 20.69 11.64 14.79
C MET A 1 19.57 12.27 15.59
N VAL A 2 18.63 12.94 14.93
CA VAL A 2 17.40 13.45 15.58
C VAL A 2 16.50 12.24 15.85
N ALA A 3 15.80 12.22 16.99
CA ALA A 3 14.87 11.14 17.26
C ALA A 3 13.74 11.10 16.20
N PRO A 4 13.24 9.91 15.80
CA PRO A 4 12.10 9.79 14.88
C PRO A 4 10.87 10.58 15.34
N LEU A 5 10.07 11.05 14.39
CA LEU A 5 8.86 11.86 14.63
C LEU A 5 7.89 11.17 15.60
N ASN A 6 7.71 9.87 15.48
CA ASN A 6 6.84 9.10 16.37
C ASN A 6 7.34 9.00 17.82
N GLN A 7 8.65 9.16 18.06
CA GLN A 7 9.21 9.25 19.42
C GLN A 7 9.09 10.67 19.98
N ARG A 8 9.34 11.68 19.13
CA ARG A 8 9.25 13.10 19.51
C ARG A 8 7.83 13.53 19.82
N ASN A 9 6.88 13.01 19.06
CA ASN A 9 5.45 13.36 19.11
C ASN A 9 4.61 12.14 19.52
N ALA A 10 5.11 11.38 20.49
CA ALA A 10 4.43 10.19 21.02
C ALA A 10 3.03 10.54 21.53
N HIS A 11 2.07 9.68 21.27
CA HIS A 11 0.70 9.84 21.72
C HIS A 11 0.36 8.79 22.80
N PRO A 12 -0.38 9.13 23.88
CA PRO A 12 -0.66 8.19 24.97
C PRO A 12 -1.36 6.88 24.53
N ARG A 13 -2.04 6.89 23.38
CA ARG A 13 -2.71 5.70 22.82
C ARG A 13 -1.80 4.75 22.06
N ASP A 14 -0.56 5.15 21.79
CA ASP A 14 0.42 4.31 21.10
C ASP A 14 0.77 3.08 21.96
N GLU A 15 0.83 3.25 23.29
CA GLU A 15 1.08 2.16 24.26
C GLU A 15 -0.04 1.10 24.27
N SER A 16 -1.22 1.44 23.76
CA SER A 16 -2.39 0.55 23.76
C SER A 16 -2.56 -0.19 22.44
N VAL A 17 -1.62 -0.08 21.51
CA VAL A 17 -1.71 -0.77 20.22
C VAL A 17 -0.36 -1.33 19.79
N THR A 18 -0.37 -2.54 19.25
CA THR A 18 0.78 -3.12 18.55
C THR A 18 0.32 -3.52 17.16
N PHE A 19 1.09 -3.14 16.15
CA PHE A 19 0.89 -3.59 14.78
C PHE A 19 1.85 -4.73 14.47
N GLU A 20 1.28 -5.85 14.04
CA GLU A 20 2.02 -6.99 13.50
C GLU A 20 1.96 -6.91 11.98
N ALA A 21 3.07 -6.52 11.37
CA ALA A 21 3.18 -6.41 9.92
C ALA A 21 2.91 -7.76 9.23
N GLU A 22 3.41 -8.86 9.84
CA GLU A 22 3.08 -10.21 9.41
C GLU A 22 1.59 -10.51 9.69
N GLY A 23 0.84 -10.76 8.62
CA GLY A 23 -0.61 -10.96 8.69
C GLY A 23 -1.43 -9.68 8.85
N HIS A 24 -0.79 -8.49 8.91
CA HIS A 24 -1.44 -7.18 8.97
C HIS A 24 -2.47 -7.09 10.11
N ARG A 25 -2.02 -7.34 11.34
CA ARG A 25 -2.89 -7.44 12.53
C ARG A 25 -2.65 -6.31 13.51
N TYR A 26 -3.72 -5.88 14.16
CA TYR A 26 -3.67 -4.85 15.21
C TYR A 26 -4.08 -5.47 16.54
N LEU A 27 -3.20 -5.40 17.53
CA LEU A 27 -3.44 -5.83 18.90
C LEU A 27 -3.80 -4.59 19.71
N ILE A 28 -5.08 -4.40 20.00
CA ILE A 28 -5.59 -3.27 20.76
C ILE A 28 -5.75 -3.72 22.21
N GLN A 29 -5.04 -3.07 23.12
CA GLN A 29 -5.05 -3.38 24.56
C GLN A 29 -4.73 -4.86 24.84
N GLY A 30 -3.79 -5.43 24.06
CA GLY A 30 -3.34 -6.82 24.18
C GLY A 30 -4.24 -7.85 23.50
N SER A 31 -5.30 -7.45 22.78
CA SER A 31 -6.17 -8.38 22.04
C SER A 31 -6.38 -7.96 20.59
N SER A 32 -6.34 -8.93 19.69
CA SER A 32 -6.75 -8.79 18.28
C SER A 32 -8.12 -9.42 18.00
N GLU A 33 -8.85 -9.82 19.05
CA GLU A 33 -10.13 -10.51 18.90
C GLU A 33 -11.19 -9.60 18.27
N GLY A 34 -11.68 -10.02 17.10
CA GLY A 34 -12.65 -9.29 16.29
C GLY A 34 -12.11 -8.00 15.67
N VAL A 35 -10.81 -7.70 15.83
CA VAL A 35 -10.19 -6.50 15.26
C VAL A 35 -9.85 -6.75 13.80
N ILE A 36 -10.35 -5.88 12.92
CA ILE A 36 -10.00 -5.88 11.50
C ILE A 36 -9.39 -4.54 11.09
N SER A 37 -8.66 -4.52 9.97
CA SER A 37 -8.14 -3.26 9.44
C SER A 37 -9.23 -2.44 8.74
N VAL A 38 -9.06 -1.12 8.64
CA VAL A 38 -9.94 -0.26 7.83
C VAL A 38 -9.98 -0.75 6.38
N THR A 39 -8.86 -1.18 5.83
CA THR A 39 -8.77 -1.73 4.47
C THR A 39 -9.57 -3.02 4.32
N THR A 40 -9.53 -3.92 5.31
CA THR A 40 -10.37 -5.14 5.33
C THR A 40 -11.85 -4.78 5.36
N LEU A 41 -12.26 -3.85 6.24
CA LEU A 41 -13.65 -3.38 6.29
C LEU A 41 -14.11 -2.80 4.95
N LEU A 42 -13.30 -1.93 4.34
CA LEU A 42 -13.62 -1.36 3.03
C LEU A 42 -13.71 -2.44 1.96
N GLY A 43 -12.85 -3.45 2.01
CA GLY A 43 -12.85 -4.59 1.09
C GLY A 43 -14.16 -5.36 1.03
N GLU A 44 -14.95 -5.38 2.11
CA GLU A 44 -16.28 -6.03 2.14
C GLU A 44 -17.32 -5.31 1.26
N PHE A 45 -17.09 -4.03 0.93
CA PHE A 45 -18.00 -3.22 0.12
C PHE A 45 -17.67 -3.25 -1.39
N PHE A 46 -16.57 -3.88 -1.78
CA PHE A 46 -16.14 -3.93 -3.19
C PHE A 46 -16.05 -5.36 -3.70
N PRO A 47 -16.49 -5.62 -4.95
CA PRO A 47 -16.32 -6.93 -5.55
C PRO A 47 -14.83 -7.25 -5.71
N LYS A 48 -14.47 -8.50 -5.44
CA LYS A 48 -13.11 -8.99 -5.72
C LYS A 48 -12.88 -9.01 -7.24
N PHE A 49 -11.65 -8.70 -7.65
CA PHE A 49 -11.26 -8.82 -9.05
C PHE A 49 -11.32 -10.30 -9.46
N ASP A 50 -12.12 -10.59 -10.49
CA ASP A 50 -12.25 -11.92 -11.08
C ASP A 50 -11.50 -11.94 -12.42
N PRO A 51 -10.27 -12.48 -12.46
CA PRO A 51 -9.48 -12.47 -13.68
C PRO A 51 -10.10 -13.36 -14.76
N ASP A 52 -10.72 -14.49 -14.38
CA ASP A 52 -11.31 -15.42 -15.33
C ASP A 52 -12.54 -14.78 -16.01
N ALA A 53 -13.42 -14.11 -15.25
CA ALA A 53 -14.56 -13.40 -15.82
C ALA A 53 -14.15 -12.30 -16.83
N VAL A 54 -13.08 -11.56 -16.53
CA VAL A 54 -12.56 -10.52 -17.43
C VAL A 54 -11.94 -11.15 -18.67
N ILE A 55 -11.12 -12.19 -18.50
CA ILE A 55 -10.48 -12.87 -19.63
C ILE A 55 -11.53 -13.51 -20.52
N ASP A 56 -12.47 -14.28 -19.99
CA ASP A 56 -13.52 -14.95 -20.78
C ASP A 56 -14.35 -13.96 -21.60
N LYS A 57 -14.62 -12.78 -21.05
CA LYS A 57 -15.36 -11.73 -21.73
C LYS A 57 -14.61 -11.10 -22.90
N TYR A 58 -13.28 -10.96 -22.81
CA TYR A 58 -12.52 -10.13 -23.76
C TYR A 58 -11.45 -10.89 -24.56
N TYR A 59 -11.09 -12.12 -24.19
CA TYR A 59 -9.95 -12.86 -24.73
C TYR A 59 -9.95 -12.93 -26.26
N THR A 60 -11.06 -13.35 -26.86
CA THR A 60 -11.18 -13.45 -28.33
C THR A 60 -10.93 -12.12 -29.02
N ARG A 61 -11.41 -11.01 -28.46
CA ARG A 61 -11.20 -9.66 -29.02
C ARG A 61 -9.75 -9.23 -28.91
N TRP A 62 -9.07 -9.60 -27.82
CA TRP A 62 -7.64 -9.32 -27.66
C TRP A 62 -6.80 -10.11 -28.64
N GLN A 63 -7.13 -11.38 -28.92
CA GLN A 63 -6.39 -12.21 -29.89
C GLN A 63 -6.66 -11.85 -31.36
N GLN A 64 -7.75 -11.13 -31.66
CA GLN A 64 -8.07 -10.70 -33.03
C GLN A 64 -7.39 -9.38 -33.43
N ASN A 65 -6.96 -8.57 -32.46
CA ASN A 65 -6.42 -7.25 -32.73
C ASN A 65 -5.40 -6.85 -31.65
N SER A 66 -4.12 -6.85 -32.04
CA SER A 66 -3.00 -6.48 -31.18
C SER A 66 -3.08 -5.07 -30.61
N TYR A 67 -3.82 -4.14 -31.22
CA TYR A 67 -3.99 -2.78 -30.69
C TYR A 67 -5.02 -2.66 -29.56
N LYS A 68 -5.89 -3.66 -29.34
CA LYS A 68 -6.94 -3.58 -28.30
C LYS A 68 -6.40 -3.75 -26.89
N LYS A 69 -5.46 -4.67 -26.73
CA LYS A 69 -4.76 -4.95 -25.47
C LYS A 69 -3.41 -5.59 -25.81
N PRO A 70 -2.44 -4.77 -26.27
CA PRO A 70 -1.15 -5.27 -26.78
C PRO A 70 -0.43 -6.22 -25.82
N GLU A 71 -0.51 -5.97 -24.53
CA GLU A 71 0.11 -6.77 -23.47
C GLU A 71 -0.49 -8.18 -23.34
N CYS A 72 -1.74 -8.39 -23.78
CA CYS A 72 -2.43 -9.69 -23.74
C CYS A 72 -2.41 -10.42 -25.09
N TYR A 73 -1.95 -9.78 -26.16
CA TYR A 73 -1.92 -10.36 -27.51
C TYR A 73 -0.91 -11.51 -27.59
N ASN A 74 -1.25 -12.59 -28.30
CA ASN A 74 -0.44 -13.80 -28.39
C ASN A 74 -0.11 -14.47 -27.04
N LYS A 75 -0.88 -14.18 -25.99
CA LYS A 75 -0.81 -14.86 -24.69
C LYS A 75 -2.00 -15.79 -24.50
N THR A 76 -1.75 -16.91 -23.83
CA THR A 76 -2.79 -17.78 -23.27
C THR A 76 -3.51 -17.09 -22.11
N LYS A 77 -4.68 -17.61 -21.74
CA LYS A 77 -5.42 -17.11 -20.57
C LYS A 77 -4.59 -17.20 -19.29
N ASP A 78 -3.84 -18.28 -19.11
CA ASP A 78 -3.01 -18.48 -17.91
C ASP A 78 -1.80 -17.53 -17.89
N GLU A 79 -1.17 -17.26 -19.04
CA GLU A 79 -0.11 -16.25 -19.12
C GLU A 79 -0.62 -14.83 -18.80
N ILE A 80 -1.87 -14.50 -19.18
CA ILE A 80 -2.47 -13.21 -18.81
C ILE A 80 -2.72 -13.14 -17.31
N LYS A 81 -3.21 -14.22 -16.69
CA LYS A 81 -3.44 -14.27 -15.24
C LYS A 81 -2.14 -14.13 -14.47
N GLU A 82 -1.11 -14.85 -14.87
CA GLU A 82 0.20 -14.78 -14.23
C GLU A 82 0.84 -13.40 -14.40
N MET A 83 0.70 -12.79 -15.59
CA MET A 83 1.12 -11.41 -15.82
C MET A 83 0.43 -10.42 -14.87
N TRP A 84 -0.90 -10.46 -14.76
CA TRP A 84 -1.64 -9.57 -13.86
C TRP A 84 -1.28 -9.79 -12.38
N ARG A 85 -1.04 -11.05 -12.00
CA ARG A 85 -0.57 -11.38 -10.65
C ARG A 85 0.80 -10.78 -10.38
N ALA A 86 1.75 -11.01 -11.28
CA ALA A 86 3.10 -10.48 -11.17
C ALA A 86 3.14 -8.95 -11.16
N ASP A 87 2.33 -8.30 -12.01
CA ASP A 87 2.16 -6.85 -12.01
C ASP A 87 1.59 -6.34 -10.68
N GLY A 88 0.63 -7.05 -10.10
CA GLY A 88 0.06 -6.74 -8.79
C GLY A 88 1.07 -6.88 -7.65
N ASP A 89 1.84 -7.97 -7.63
CA ASP A 89 2.88 -8.21 -6.63
C ASP A 89 3.99 -7.15 -6.73
N LYS A 90 4.42 -6.83 -7.96
CA LYS A 90 5.40 -5.76 -8.21
C LYS A 90 4.88 -4.40 -7.76
N ALA A 91 3.65 -4.03 -8.11
CA ALA A 91 3.06 -2.76 -7.73
C ALA A 91 2.96 -2.61 -6.20
N LYS A 92 2.60 -3.70 -5.50
CA LYS A 92 2.58 -3.76 -4.03
C LYS A 92 3.98 -3.52 -3.45
N GLU A 93 4.99 -4.22 -3.97
CA GLU A 93 6.37 -4.08 -3.50
C GLU A 93 6.91 -2.66 -3.75
N GLU A 94 6.69 -2.13 -4.95
CA GLU A 94 7.12 -0.77 -5.32
C GLU A 94 6.45 0.30 -4.46
N GLY A 95 5.16 0.11 -4.11
CA GLY A 95 4.43 0.96 -3.19
C GLY A 95 4.99 0.92 -1.77
N THR A 96 5.27 -0.28 -1.23
CA THR A 96 5.90 -0.44 0.09
C THR A 96 7.24 0.29 0.16
N ARG A 97 8.10 0.13 -0.86
CA ARG A 97 9.40 0.81 -0.91
C ARG A 97 9.26 2.33 -0.97
N LEU A 98 8.27 2.84 -1.72
CA LEU A 98 8.00 4.27 -1.78
C LEU A 98 7.56 4.84 -0.43
N HIS A 99 6.65 4.15 0.27
CA HIS A 99 6.21 4.57 1.61
C HIS A 99 7.38 4.60 2.59
N GLN A 100 8.22 3.56 2.61
CA GLN A 100 9.42 3.51 3.44
C GLN A 100 10.37 4.68 3.15
N ALA A 101 10.58 5.03 1.88
CA ALA A 101 11.42 6.16 1.49
C ALA A 101 10.84 7.52 1.92
N ILE A 102 9.53 7.70 1.83
CA ILE A 102 8.86 8.93 2.28
C ILE A 102 8.92 9.05 3.81
N GLU A 103 8.71 7.95 4.54
CA GLU A 103 8.87 7.93 5.99
C GLU A 103 10.31 8.27 6.41
N ALA A 104 11.30 7.68 5.73
CA ALA A 104 12.71 7.96 5.97
C ALA A 104 13.05 9.43 5.71
N TYR A 105 12.53 10.02 4.64
CA TYR A 105 12.68 11.45 4.34
C TYR A 105 12.22 12.34 5.48
N TYR A 106 11.02 12.10 6.03
CA TYR A 106 10.52 12.92 7.14
C TYR A 106 11.26 12.68 8.46
N ASN A 107 11.83 11.50 8.65
CA ASN A 107 12.62 11.17 9.84
C ASN A 107 14.11 11.53 9.70
N ASN A 108 14.56 12.03 8.54
CA ASN A 108 15.97 12.23 8.21
C ASN A 108 16.80 10.94 8.41
N ASP A 109 16.23 9.81 7.99
CA ASP A 109 16.90 8.51 7.99
C ASP A 109 17.62 8.31 6.66
N GLU A 110 18.95 8.39 6.68
CA GLU A 110 19.80 8.26 5.50
C GLU A 110 20.14 6.79 5.17
N GLU A 111 19.77 5.82 6.02
CA GLU A 111 20.05 4.40 5.79
C GLU A 111 19.10 3.77 4.76
N VAL A 112 17.93 4.38 4.55
CA VAL A 112 16.95 3.90 3.57
C VAL A 112 17.26 4.47 2.19
N GLU A 113 17.87 3.64 1.36
CA GLU A 113 18.14 3.99 -0.04
C GLU A 113 16.88 3.86 -0.91
N TYR A 114 16.65 4.86 -1.75
CA TYR A 114 15.58 4.84 -2.75
C TYR A 114 16.00 5.57 -4.02
N ASP A 115 15.67 5.01 -5.18
CA ASP A 115 15.96 5.64 -6.47
C ASP A 115 15.11 6.90 -6.68
N GLN A 116 15.73 8.05 -6.46
CA GLN A 116 15.07 9.36 -6.59
C GLN A 116 14.77 9.74 -8.06
N SER A 117 15.27 8.99 -9.05
CA SER A 117 14.95 9.21 -10.46
C SER A 117 13.54 8.73 -10.83
N ARG A 118 12.92 7.88 -9.99
CA ARG A 118 11.57 7.32 -10.19
C ARG A 118 10.52 8.42 -10.24
N LYS A 119 9.48 8.18 -11.04
CA LYS A 119 8.41 9.16 -11.30
C LYS A 119 7.66 9.53 -10.02
N GLU A 120 7.36 8.53 -9.19
CA GLU A 120 6.58 8.67 -7.97
C GLU A 120 7.33 9.51 -6.93
N TRP A 121 8.66 9.39 -6.87
CA TRP A 121 9.48 10.24 -6.01
C TRP A 121 9.46 11.70 -6.45
N LYS A 122 9.58 11.94 -7.76
CA LYS A 122 9.47 13.29 -8.33
C LYS A 122 8.10 13.92 -8.05
N GLN A 123 7.03 13.11 -8.05
CA GLN A 123 5.70 13.58 -7.64
C GLN A 123 5.67 13.97 -6.16
N PHE A 124 6.27 13.17 -5.28
CA PHE A 124 6.43 13.52 -3.87
C PHE A 124 7.23 14.81 -3.67
N GLN A 125 8.37 14.98 -4.37
CA GLN A 125 9.19 16.19 -4.30
C GLN A 125 8.42 17.43 -4.77
N ALA A 126 7.71 17.33 -5.90
CA ALA A 126 6.88 18.42 -6.39
C ALA A 126 5.78 18.81 -5.37
N PHE A 127 5.17 17.82 -4.71
CA PHE A 127 4.20 18.07 -3.64
C PHE A 127 4.83 18.82 -2.45
N GLN A 128 6.05 18.47 -2.04
CA GLN A 128 6.77 19.20 -0.96
C GLN A 128 7.14 20.64 -1.36
N GLU A 129 7.51 20.85 -2.62
CA GLU A 129 7.85 22.19 -3.13
C GLU A 129 6.62 23.09 -3.20
N GLU A 130 5.48 22.55 -3.64
CA GLU A 130 4.20 23.26 -3.69
C GLU A 130 3.63 23.51 -2.28
N HIS A 131 3.73 22.52 -1.40
CA HIS A 131 3.16 22.55 -0.07
C HIS A 131 4.24 22.54 1.01
N LYS A 132 4.41 23.69 1.66
CA LYS A 132 5.34 23.86 2.80
C LYS A 132 4.74 23.28 4.09
N LEU A 133 4.55 21.97 4.11
CA LEU A 133 3.99 21.23 5.24
C LEU A 133 5.12 20.60 6.06
N GLU A 134 4.91 20.53 7.38
CA GLU A 134 5.79 19.81 8.28
C GLU A 134 5.07 18.58 8.80
N ALA A 135 5.66 17.39 8.61
CA ALA A 135 5.10 16.16 9.14
C ALA A 135 5.19 16.15 10.66
N TYR A 136 4.05 15.99 11.33
CA TYR A 136 4.01 15.82 12.78
C TYR A 136 4.33 14.37 13.19
N ARG A 137 3.83 13.39 12.44
CA ARG A 137 4.03 11.95 12.64
C ARG A 137 4.02 11.21 11.30
N THR A 138 4.59 10.01 11.26
CA THR A 138 4.57 9.09 10.09
C THR A 138 3.89 7.78 10.49
N GLU A 139 3.21 7.11 9.55
CA GLU A 139 2.62 5.77 9.73
C GLU A 139 1.91 5.58 11.11
N MET A 140 1.14 6.60 11.53
CA MET A 140 0.50 6.62 12.84
C MET A 140 -0.69 5.67 12.86
N ILE A 141 -0.63 4.68 13.75
CA ILE A 141 -1.72 3.74 13.95
C ILE A 141 -2.89 4.42 14.67
N LEU A 142 -4.04 4.41 14.04
CA LEU A 142 -5.32 4.83 14.59
C LEU A 142 -6.19 3.60 14.88
N TRP A 143 -6.90 3.62 15.99
CA TRP A 143 -7.69 2.47 16.40
C TRP A 143 -8.95 2.84 17.20
N SER A 144 -9.91 1.92 17.20
CA SER A 144 -11.17 2.07 17.94
C SER A 144 -11.60 0.76 18.60
N SER A 145 -11.49 0.65 19.93
CA SER A 145 -11.99 -0.53 20.67
C SER A 145 -13.50 -0.72 20.50
N LYS A 146 -14.26 0.39 20.40
CA LYS A 146 -15.72 0.35 20.21
C LYS A 146 -16.10 -0.35 18.91
N HIS A 147 -15.40 -0.03 17.81
CA HIS A 147 -15.73 -0.55 16.48
C HIS A 147 -14.87 -1.76 16.09
N LYS A 148 -13.87 -2.12 16.91
CA LYS A 148 -12.90 -3.18 16.63
C LYS A 148 -12.17 -2.96 15.30
N LEU A 149 -11.66 -1.75 15.12
CA LEU A 149 -10.93 -1.35 13.91
C LEU A 149 -9.54 -0.82 14.26
N GLY A 150 -8.56 -1.15 13.43
CA GLY A 150 -7.22 -0.55 13.39
C GLY A 150 -6.89 -0.09 11.96
N GLY A 151 -6.04 0.92 11.82
CA GLY A 151 -5.65 1.48 10.54
C GLY A 151 -4.39 2.30 10.71
#